data_AF-A0A1X9YKN7-F1
#
_entry.id   AF-A0A1X9YKN7-F1
#
_cell.length_a   1.000
_cell.length_b   1.000
_cell.length_c   1.000
_cell.angle_alpha   90.00
_cell.angle_beta   90.00
_cell.angle_gamma   90.00
#
_symmetry.space_group_name_H-M   'P 1'
#
loop_
_entity.id
_entity.type
_entity.pdbx_description
1 polymer ?
#
loop_
_entity_poly.entity_id
_entity_poly.type
_entity_poly.pdbx_seq_one_letter_code
_entity_poly.pdbx_strand_id
1 'polypeptide(L)' 'MRLPRSRLFFLMLAGIALAVVTLANAHLVYVASASQPECVPHARADGARSAPGVFGAAKPSC' A
#
# COMPACT_ATOMS: atom_id res chain seq x y z
N MET A 1 24.15 -19.51 -24.43
CA MET A 1 24.61 -18.53 -23.43
C MET A 1 25.49 -19.24 -22.41
N ARG A 2 26.79 -18.91 -22.30
CA ARG A 2 27.66 -19.49 -21.28
C ARG A 2 27.51 -18.68 -19.99
N LEU A 3 26.84 -19.25 -18.99
CA LEU A 3 26.76 -18.61 -17.68
C LEU A 3 28.14 -18.60 -17.02
N PRO A 4 28.60 -17.46 -16.49
CA PRO A 4 29.88 -17.40 -15.81
C PRO A 4 29.84 -18.27 -14.55
N ARG A 5 30.80 -19.18 -14.40
CA ARG A 5 30.98 -20.01 -13.21
C ARG A 5 31.59 -19.27 -12.01
N SER A 6 31.63 -17.93 -12.07
CA SER A 6 32.22 -17.10 -11.02
C SER A 6 31.23 -16.92 -9.87
N ARG A 7 31.65 -17.25 -8.64
CA ARG A 7 30.86 -17.00 -7.43
C ARG A 7 30.50 -15.52 -7.29
N LEU A 8 31.40 -14.63 -7.69
CA LEU A 8 31.18 -13.18 -7.63
C LEU A 8 29.99 -12.75 -8.50
N PHE A 9 29.80 -13.37 -9.66
CA PHE A 9 28.67 -13.07 -10.54
C PHE A 9 27.33 -13.37 -9.85
N PHE A 10 27.22 -14.56 -9.22
CA PHE A 10 26.00 -14.93 -8.52
C PHE A 10 25.75 -14.09 -7.27
N LEU A 11 26.80 -13.69 -6.55
CA LEU A 11 26.68 -12.77 -5.42
C LEU A 11 26.17 -11.39 -5.86
N MET A 12 26.70 -10.85 -6.95
CA MET A 12 26.22 -9.59 -7.52
C MET A 12 24.78 -9.70 -8.00
N LEU A 13 24.44 -10.78 -8.71
CA LEU A 13 23.08 -11.01 -9.18
C LEU A 13 22.09 -11.11 -8.01
N ALA A 14 22.43 -11.86 -6.96
CA ALA A 14 21.62 -11.96 -5.75
C ALA A 14 21.50 -10.62 -5.02
N GLY A 15 22.59 -9.86 -4.92
CA GLY A 15 22.60 -8.53 -4.32
C GLY A 15 21.69 -7.55 -5.06
N ILE A 16 21.75 -7.55 -6.40
CA ILE A 16 20.86 -6.73 -7.24
C ILE A 16 19.40 -7.15 -7.05
N ALA A 17 19.11 -8.46 -7.10
CA ALA A 17 17.75 -8.95 -6.91
C ALA A 17 17.19 -8.56 -5.53
N LEU A 18 17.99 -8.70 -4.48
CA LEU A 18 17.61 -8.30 -3.14
C LEU A 18 17.36 -6.79 -3.05
N ALA A 19 18.25 -5.96 -3.61
CA ALA A 19 18.11 -4.51 -3.61
C ALA A 19 16.84 -4.04 -4.35
N VAL A 20 16.50 -4.68 -5.47
CA VAL A 20 15.27 -4.37 -6.21
C VAL A 20 14.03 -4.69 -5.38
N VAL A 21 13.98 -5.87 -4.77
CA VAL A 21 12.84 -6.27 -3.94
C VAL A 21 12.71 -5.35 -2.72
N THR A 22 13.80 -5.04 -2.02
CA THR A 22 13.73 -4.15 -0.85
C THR A 22 13.30 -2.75 -1.23
N LEU A 23 13.81 -2.19 -2.34
CA LEU A 23 13.42 -0.87 -2.82
C LEU A 23 11.93 -0.83 -3.21
N ALA A 24 11.43 -1.85 -3.91
CA ALA A 24 10.01 -1.94 -4.28
C ALA A 24 9.11 -1.96 -3.04
N ASN A 25 9.45 -2.75 -2.02
CA ASN A 25 8.67 -2.81 -0.78
C ASN A 25 8.76 -1.49 0.00
N ALA A 26 9.94 -0.88 0.09
CA ALA A 26 10.10 0.44 0.72
C ALA A 26 9.26 1.50 0.01
N HIS A 27 9.19 1.47 -1.32
CA HIS A 27 8.33 2.35 -2.10
C HIS A 27 6.84 2.14 -1.78
N LEU A 28 6.37 0.90 -1.62
CA LEU A 28 4.99 0.62 -1.23
C LEU A 28 4.65 1.20 0.16
N VAL A 29 5.56 1.04 1.13
CA VAL A 29 5.40 1.63 2.48
C VAL A 29 5.38 3.16 2.41
N TYR A 30 6.26 3.75 1.60
CA TYR A 30 6.27 5.18 1.37
C TYR A 30 4.96 5.67 0.78
N VAL A 31 4.46 5.02 -0.28
CA VAL A 31 3.17 5.38 -0.89
C VAL A 31 2.05 5.25 0.13
N ALA A 32 1.99 4.16 0.90
CA ALA A 32 0.92 3.97 1.89
C ALA A 32 0.90 5.05 2.98
N SER A 33 2.05 5.62 3.34
CA SER A 33 2.14 6.66 4.38
C SER A 33 2.08 8.09 3.82
N ALA A 34 2.61 8.33 2.63
CA ALA A 34 2.62 9.64 1.98
C ALA A 34 1.32 9.95 1.24
N SER A 35 0.55 8.93 0.87
CA SER A 35 -0.80 9.12 0.37
C SER A 35 -1.62 9.77 1.49
N GLN A 36 -1.94 11.05 1.34
CA GLN A 36 -3.02 11.67 2.09
C GLN A 36 -4.28 11.37 1.28
N PRO A 37 -5.08 10.32 1.62
CA PRO A 37 -6.42 10.25 1.08
C PRO A 37 -7.13 11.50 1.61
N GLU A 38 -7.41 12.45 0.73
CA GLU A 38 -8.25 13.60 1.05
C GLU A 38 -9.46 13.07 1.83
N CYS A 39 -9.60 13.54 3.06
CA CYS A 39 -10.66 13.11 3.95
C CYS A 39 -11.96 13.75 3.48
N VAL A 40 -12.54 13.24 2.40
CA VAL A 40 -13.72 13.84 1.79
C VAL A 40 -14.90 13.66 2.75
N PRO A 41 -15.71 14.70 3.05
CA PRO A 41 -16.81 14.59 3.97
C PRO A 41 -17.81 13.53 3.51
N HIS A 42 -17.77 12.40 4.20
CA HIS A 42 -18.62 11.27 3.92
C HIS A 42 -20.02 11.56 4.49
N ALA A 43 -21.00 11.69 3.61
CA ALA A 43 -22.40 11.96 3.93
C ALA A 43 -23.06 10.81 4.72
N ARG A 44 -22.78 10.77 6.02
CA ARG A 44 -23.65 10.32 7.12
C ARG A 44 -23.38 11.24 8.32
N ALA A 45 -23.29 12.54 8.08
CA ALA A 45 -22.97 13.54 9.10
C ALA A 45 -24.21 13.99 9.89
N ASP A 46 -25.38 13.66 9.36
CA ASP A 46 -26.65 14.17 9.75
C ASP A 46 -27.46 13.04 10.37
N GLY A 47 -27.52 13.05 11.70
CA GLY A 47 -28.42 12.25 12.52
C GLY A 47 -29.91 12.53 12.24
N ALA A 48 -30.33 12.44 10.99
CA ALA A 48 -31.73 12.37 10.59
C ALA A 48 -32.25 10.98 10.99
N ARG A 49 -32.70 10.88 12.25
CA ARG A 49 -33.41 9.75 12.88
C ARG A 49 -33.74 8.61 11.91
N SER A 50 -32.89 7.60 11.84
CA SER A 50 -33.27 6.31 11.27
C SER A 50 -34.40 5.74 12.13
N ALA A 51 -35.55 5.46 11.51
CA ALA A 51 -36.63 4.73 12.14
C ALA A 51 -36.13 3.34 12.64
N PRO A 52 -36.72 2.77 13.70
CA PRO A 52 -36.35 1.45 14.19
C PRO A 52 -36.35 0.42 13.05
N GLY A 53 -35.22 -0.26 12.83
CA GLY A 53 -35.04 -1.24 11.74
C GLY A 53 -34.28 -0.77 10.50
N VAL A 54 -33.81 0.49 10.46
CA VAL A 54 -33.03 1.02 9.33
C VAL A 54 -31.54 1.14 9.71
N PHE A 55 -30.70 0.24 9.17
CA PHE A 55 -29.26 0.28 9.36
C PHE A 55 -28.58 1.20 8.32
N GLY A 56 -27.69 2.06 8.79
CA GLY A 56 -26.86 2.92 7.91
C GLY A 56 -25.39 2.62 8.12
N ALA A 57 -24.67 2.24 7.07
CA ALA A 57 -23.22 2.07 7.13
C ALA A 57 -22.55 3.43 7.37
N ALA A 58 -21.64 3.48 8.35
CA ALA A 58 -20.71 4.60 8.51
C ALA A 58 -19.88 4.72 7.24
N LYS A 59 -19.73 5.96 6.75
CA LYS A 59 -18.93 6.24 5.56
C LYS A 59 -17.60 6.87 6.01
N PRO A 60 -16.45 6.41 5.49
CA PRO A 60 -15.13 6.68 6.09
C PRO A 60 -14.64 8.09 5.78
N SER A 61 -14.84 9.09 6.65
CA SER A 61 -14.35 10.48 6.41
C SER A 61 -12.88 10.52 5.98
N CYS A 62 -12.12 9.60 6.55
CA CYS A 62 -10.91 8.90 6.14
C CYS A 62 -10.82 7.69 7.11
#